data_AF-A0AAV0LS03-F1
#
_entry.id   AF-A0AAV0LS03-F1
#
_cell.length_a   1.000
_cell.length_b   1.000
_cell.length_c   1.000
_cell.angle_alpha   90.00
_cell.angle_beta   90.00
_cell.angle_gamma   90.00
#
_symmetry.space_group_name_H-M   'P 1'
#
loop_
_entity.id
_entity.type
_entity.pdbx_description
1 polymer ?
#
loop_
_entity_poly.entity_id
_entity_poly.type
_entity_poly.pdbx_seq_one_letter_code
_entity_poly.pdbx_strand_id
1 'polypeptide(L)'
;VKFNQILQSPGIYYQSELDHNGISVYTGTIISDWGGRVELEIDRKARIWARVSRKQKISILVLLAAMGLNLREILENVYYPEIFLSFLNDKEKKKIGSKENAILEFYQKFTCVGGDIVLNHFLTYANIQFNSF
;
A
#
# COMPACT_ATOMS: atom_id res chain seq x y z
N VAL A 1 29.09 12.83 23.38
CA VAL A 1 28.59 11.55 23.93
C VAL A 1 27.68 10.92 22.90
N LYS A 2 27.94 9.69 22.48
CA LYS A 2 27.09 8.94 21.53
C LYS A 2 26.12 8.10 22.38
N PHE A 3 24.82 8.23 22.15
CA PHE A 3 23.80 7.44 22.83
C PHE A 3 23.33 6.35 21.87
N ASN A 4 23.24 5.11 22.37
CA ASN A 4 22.71 4.00 21.59
C ASN A 4 21.18 4.02 21.66
N GLN A 5 20.52 3.96 20.51
CA GLN A 5 19.06 3.84 20.40
C GLN A 5 18.68 2.37 20.20
N ILE A 6 17.63 1.90 20.87
CA ILE A 6 17.02 0.60 20.60
C ILE A 6 15.95 0.81 19.54
N LEU A 7 16.12 0.15 18.38
CA LEU A 7 15.20 0.21 17.25
C LEU A 7 14.56 -1.16 17.02
N GLN A 8 13.39 -1.19 16.38
CA GLN A 8 12.78 -2.45 15.92
C GLN A 8 13.68 -3.10 14.87
N SER A 9 13.89 -4.41 15.02
CA SER A 9 14.60 -5.21 14.03
C SER A 9 13.81 -5.26 12.71
N PRO A 10 14.48 -5.53 11.58
CA PRO A 10 13.79 -5.85 10.33
C PRO A 10 12.90 -7.08 10.53
N GLY A 11 11.69 -7.05 9.97
CA GLY A 11 10.72 -8.13 10.15
C GLY A 11 9.28 -7.73 9.85
N ILE A 12 8.38 -8.69 10.09
CA ILE A 12 6.93 -8.51 9.96
C ILE A 12 6.33 -8.57 11.36
N TYR A 13 5.59 -7.53 11.73
CA TYR A 13 4.97 -7.38 13.05
C TYR A 13 3.47 -7.28 12.91
N TYR A 14 2.73 -8.03 13.71
CA TYR A 14 1.27 -8.00 13.74
C TYR A 14 0.78 -7.36 15.04
N GLN A 15 -0.25 -6.55 14.92
CA GLN A 15 -0.90 -5.90 16.06
C GLN A 15 -2.42 -5.96 15.85
N SER A 16 -3.15 -6.14 16.95
CA SER A 16 -4.61 -6.01 16.98
C SER A 16 -4.97 -4.96 18.01
N GLU A 17 -5.84 -4.02 17.63
CA GLU A 17 -6.35 -2.98 18.52
C GLU A 17 -7.88 -3.06 18.53
N LEU A 18 -8.48 -2.94 19.71
CA LEU A 18 -9.92 -2.78 19.84
C LEU A 18 -10.28 -1.30 19.70
N ASP A 19 -11.21 -1.03 18.80
CA ASP A 19 -11.80 0.28 18.68
C ASP A 19 -12.77 0.60 19.84
N HIS A 20 -13.15 1.88 19.99
CA HIS A 20 -14.21 2.35 20.88
C HIS A 20 -15.55 1.61 20.73
N ASN A 21 -15.84 1.04 19.55
CA ASN A 21 -17.03 0.22 19.29
C ASN A 21 -16.82 -1.29 19.57
N GLY A 22 -15.66 -1.69 20.10
CA GLY A 22 -15.33 -3.10 20.33
C GLY A 22 -14.96 -3.89 19.06
N ILE A 23 -14.81 -3.22 17.91
CA ILE A 23 -14.41 -3.87 16.65
C ILE A 23 -12.89 -3.94 16.58
N SER A 24 -12.35 -5.11 16.27
CA SER A 24 -10.91 -5.32 16.12
C SER A 24 -10.39 -4.76 14.80
N VAL A 25 -9.35 -3.93 14.88
CA VAL A 25 -8.53 -3.48 13.75
C VAL A 25 -7.23 -4.28 13.78
N TYR A 26 -6.82 -4.81 12.64
CA TYR A 26 -5.59 -5.60 12.51
C TYR A 26 -4.58 -4.85 11.67
N THR A 27 -3.34 -4.77 12.16
CA THR A 27 -2.25 -4.06 11.48
C THR A 27 -1.05 -4.99 11.32
N GLY A 28 -0.56 -5.14 10.09
CA GLY A 28 0.70 -5.81 9.76
C GLY A 28 1.73 -4.78 9.32
N THR A 29 2.83 -4.64 10.06
CA THR A 29 3.94 -3.73 9.72
C THR A 29 5.12 -4.53 9.20
N ILE A 30 5.57 -4.21 7.99
CA ILE A 30 6.79 -4.72 7.38
C ILE A 30 7.87 -3.65 7.52
N ILE A 31 9.01 -4.01 8.11
CA ILE A 31 10.18 -3.13 8.26
C ILE A 31 11.35 -3.81 7.54
N SER A 32 11.92 -3.14 6.54
CA SER A 32 13.15 -3.59 5.91
C SER A 32 14.38 -3.08 6.63
N ASP A 33 15.49 -3.79 6.45
CA ASP A 33 16.85 -3.44 6.87
C ASP A 33 17.32 -2.11 6.27
N TRP A 34 16.84 -1.75 5.08
CA TRP A 34 17.18 -0.50 4.40
C TRP A 34 16.24 0.69 4.71
N GLY A 35 15.42 0.59 5.78
CA GLY A 35 14.58 1.69 6.25
C GLY A 35 13.23 1.84 5.53
N GLY A 36 12.85 0.86 4.71
CA GLY A 36 11.51 0.76 4.14
C GLY A 36 10.49 0.34 5.20
N ARG A 37 9.30 0.95 5.16
CA ARG A 37 8.19 0.60 6.04
C ARG A 37 6.89 0.54 5.27
N VAL A 38 6.22 -0.61 5.33
CA VAL A 38 4.88 -0.80 4.75
C VAL A 38 3.95 -1.28 5.85
N GLU A 39 2.83 -0.61 6.02
CA GLU A 39 1.79 -0.99 6.98
C GLU A 39 0.56 -1.44 6.20
N LEU A 40 0.05 -2.62 6.51
CA LEU A 40 -1.23 -3.13 6.04
C LEU A 40 -2.23 -3.08 7.19
N GLU A 41 -3.42 -2.56 6.96
CA GLU A 41 -4.45 -2.41 7.98
C GLU A 41 -5.76 -2.99 7.47
N ILE A 42 -6.40 -3.83 8.28
CA ILE A 42 -7.78 -4.25 8.10
C ILE A 42 -8.65 -3.37 8.99
N ASP A 43 -9.36 -2.44 8.37
CA ASP A 43 -10.26 -1.50 9.03
C ASP A 43 -11.54 -2.20 9.50
N ARG A 44 -12.31 -1.52 10.35
CA ARG A 44 -13.56 -1.98 10.97
C ARG A 44 -14.62 -2.40 9.96
N LYS A 45 -14.53 -1.89 8.74
CA LYS A 45 -15.41 -2.22 7.61
C LYS A 45 -14.87 -3.38 6.75
N ALA A 46 -13.93 -4.17 7.28
CA ALA A 46 -13.22 -5.22 6.57
C ALA A 46 -12.50 -4.74 5.29
N ARG A 47 -12.11 -3.45 5.26
CA ARG A 47 -11.37 -2.87 4.14
C ARG A 47 -9.89 -3.00 4.40
N ILE A 48 -9.15 -3.37 3.37
CA ILE A 48 -7.70 -3.54 3.47
C ILE A 48 -7.02 -2.28 2.91
N TRP A 49 -6.28 -1.61 3.78
CA TRP A 49 -5.49 -0.44 3.45
C TRP A 49 -4.00 -0.77 3.48
N ALA A 50 -3.24 -0.13 2.62
CA ALA A 50 -1.80 -0.09 2.66
C ALA A 50 -1.33 1.33 2.97
N ARG A 51 -0.20 1.45 3.65
CA ARG A 51 0.50 2.71 3.89
C ARG A 51 2.00 2.49 3.69
N VAL A 52 2.57 3.17 2.71
CA VAL A 52 4.01 3.14 2.44
C VAL A 52 4.67 4.34 3.11
N SER A 53 5.76 4.11 3.85
CA SER A 53 6.56 5.15 4.53
C SER A 53 5.77 6.08 5.44
N ARG A 54 4.76 5.57 6.16
CA ARG A 54 3.88 6.35 7.07
C ARG A 54 3.10 7.49 6.39
N LYS A 55 2.84 7.39 5.08
CA LYS A 55 2.09 8.40 4.32
C LYS A 55 0.57 8.17 4.38
N GLN A 56 -0.17 8.54 3.33
CA GLN A 56 -1.62 8.36 3.26
C GLN A 56 -1.99 6.88 3.08
N LYS A 57 -3.18 6.51 3.57
CA LYS A 57 -3.78 5.21 3.30
C LYS A 57 -4.13 5.11 1.81
N ILE A 58 -3.80 3.99 1.21
CA ILE A 58 -4.21 3.60 -0.13
C ILE A 58 -4.89 2.24 -0.11
N SER A 59 -5.85 2.02 -0.98
CA SER A 59 -6.50 0.71 -1.13
C SER A 59 -5.45 -0.34 -1.53
N ILE A 60 -5.50 -1.53 -0.90
CA ILE A 60 -4.59 -2.62 -1.27
C ILE A 60 -4.74 -3.01 -2.75
N LEU A 61 -5.94 -2.89 -3.31
CA LEU A 61 -6.22 -3.20 -4.71
C LEU A 61 -5.45 -2.28 -5.65
N VAL A 62 -5.33 -0.99 -5.31
CA VAL A 62 -4.55 -0.03 -6.10
C VAL A 62 -3.06 -0.33 -6.00
N LEU A 63 -2.56 -0.69 -4.81
CA LEU A 63 -1.16 -1.09 -4.65
C LEU A 63 -0.82 -2.34 -5.48
N LEU A 64 -1.64 -3.39 -5.41
CA LEU A 64 -1.44 -4.63 -6.16
C LEU A 64 -1.54 -4.40 -7.68
N ALA A 65 -2.50 -3.57 -8.13
CA ALA A 65 -2.61 -3.19 -9.52
C ALA A 65 -1.42 -2.36 -10.01
N ALA A 66 -0.91 -1.45 -9.19
CA ALA A 66 0.30 -0.69 -9.50
C ALA A 66 1.55 -1.59 -9.62
N MET A 67 1.59 -2.70 -8.87
CA MET A 67 2.62 -3.74 -8.99
C MET A 67 2.45 -4.61 -10.25
N GLY A 68 1.36 -4.45 -10.99
CA GLY A 68 1.13 -5.13 -12.28
C GLY A 68 0.13 -6.28 -12.23
N LEU A 69 -0.53 -6.54 -11.10
CA LEU A 69 -1.56 -7.57 -11.00
C LEU A 69 -2.91 -7.06 -11.51
N ASN A 70 -3.61 -7.87 -12.29
CA ASN A 70 -5.00 -7.56 -12.64
C ASN A 70 -5.98 -8.06 -11.57
N LEU A 71 -7.21 -7.54 -11.58
CA LEU A 71 -8.22 -7.91 -10.56
C LEU A 71 -8.47 -9.42 -10.50
N ARG A 72 -8.44 -10.11 -11.64
CA ARG A 72 -8.67 -11.55 -11.70
C ARG A 72 -7.53 -12.31 -11.01
N GLU A 73 -6.27 -11.98 -11.32
CA GLU A 73 -5.09 -12.56 -10.67
C GLU A 73 -5.12 -12.32 -9.15
N ILE A 74 -5.50 -11.12 -8.71
CA ILE A 74 -5.62 -10.82 -7.28
C ILE A 74 -6.64 -11.77 -6.63
N LEU A 75 -7.82 -11.94 -7.22
CA LEU A 75 -8.88 -12.77 -6.65
C LEU A 75 -8.56 -14.28 -6.71
N GLU A 76 -7.82 -14.74 -7.72
CA GLU A 76 -7.40 -16.14 -7.85
C GLU A 76 -6.29 -16.53 -6.88
N ASN A 77 -5.47 -15.58 -6.42
CA ASN A 77 -4.30 -15.84 -5.56
C ASN A 77 -4.53 -15.58 -4.06
N VAL A 78 -5.72 -15.12 -3.65
CA VAL A 78 -6.06 -14.88 -2.24
C VAL A 78 -6.95 -15.97 -1.68
N TYR A 79 -6.74 -16.33 -0.41
CA TYR A 79 -7.56 -17.34 0.27
C TYR A 79 -9.01 -16.90 0.51
N TYR A 80 -9.25 -15.59 0.64
CA TYR A 80 -10.54 -15.00 0.99
C TYR A 80 -10.91 -13.88 0.00
N PRO A 81 -11.25 -14.21 -1.26
CA PRO A 81 -11.56 -13.23 -2.30
C PRO A 81 -12.80 -12.39 -1.98
N GLU A 82 -13.74 -12.91 -1.19
CA GLU A 82 -14.95 -12.20 -0.74
C GLU A 82 -14.62 -10.92 0.04
N ILE A 83 -13.50 -10.90 0.77
CA ILE A 83 -13.05 -9.70 1.49
C ILE A 83 -12.73 -8.60 0.48
N PHE A 84 -11.99 -8.91 -0.58
CA PHE A 84 -11.63 -7.94 -1.63
C PHE A 84 -12.84 -7.45 -2.41
N LEU A 85 -13.80 -8.35 -2.69
CA LEU A 85 -15.05 -8.01 -3.36
C LEU A 85 -15.93 -7.09 -2.50
N SER A 86 -15.92 -7.24 -1.18
CA SER A 86 -16.77 -6.46 -0.26
C SER A 86 -16.55 -4.95 -0.34
N PHE A 87 -15.35 -4.51 -0.71
CA PHE A 87 -15.00 -3.09 -0.83
C PHE A 87 -14.67 -2.65 -2.27
N LEU A 88 -14.82 -3.55 -3.25
CA LEU A 88 -14.67 -3.25 -4.66
C LEU A 88 -15.93 -2.53 -5.18
N ASN A 89 -15.83 -1.21 -5.35
CA ASN A 89 -16.90 -0.38 -5.94
C ASN A 89 -16.48 0.18 -7.31
N ASP A 90 -17.39 0.80 -8.05
CA ASP A 90 -17.10 1.30 -9.41
C ASP A 90 -15.98 2.35 -9.44
N LYS A 91 -15.81 3.11 -8.36
CA LYS A 91 -14.71 4.07 -8.21
C LYS A 91 -13.36 3.34 -8.09
N GLU A 92 -13.28 2.29 -7.28
CA GLU A 92 -12.07 1.48 -7.14
C GLU A 92 -11.79 0.69 -8.42
N LYS A 93 -12.81 0.13 -9.09
CA LYS A 93 -12.69 -0.49 -10.41
C LYS A 93 -12.08 0.46 -11.44
N LYS A 94 -12.50 1.73 -11.45
CA LYS A 94 -11.93 2.75 -12.35
C LYS A 94 -10.44 2.99 -12.07
N LYS A 95 -10.02 2.97 -10.80
CA LYS A 95 -8.61 3.16 -10.43
C LYS A 95 -7.72 1.99 -10.82
N ILE A 96 -8.22 0.76 -10.68
CA ILE A 96 -7.47 -0.47 -11.02
C ILE A 96 -7.66 -0.93 -12.47
N GLY A 97 -8.53 -0.25 -13.25
CA GLY A 97 -8.90 -0.68 -14.60
C GLY A 97 -7.76 -0.63 -15.62
N SER A 98 -6.71 0.16 -15.35
CA SER A 98 -5.44 0.11 -16.08
C SER A 98 -4.28 0.18 -15.08
N LYS A 99 -3.15 -0.42 -15.45
CA LYS A 99 -1.93 -0.41 -14.65
C LYS A 99 -1.42 1.03 -14.45
N GLU A 100 -1.45 1.84 -15.51
CA GLU A 100 -1.00 3.22 -15.52
C GLU A 100 -1.83 4.09 -14.57
N ASN A 101 -3.15 3.89 -14.55
CA ASN A 101 -4.05 4.59 -13.64
C ASN A 101 -3.79 4.22 -12.18
N ALA A 102 -3.53 2.93 -11.90
CA ALA A 102 -3.20 2.46 -10.57
C ALA A 102 -1.86 3.02 -10.09
N ILE A 103 -0.85 3.03 -10.97
CA ILE A 103 0.46 3.64 -10.72
C ILE A 103 0.30 5.14 -10.42
N LEU A 104 -0.49 5.86 -11.21
CA LEU A 104 -0.74 7.28 -11.02
C LEU A 104 -1.41 7.57 -9.67
N GLU A 105 -2.48 6.85 -9.32
CA GLU A 105 -3.16 6.98 -8.01
C GLU A 105 -2.19 6.67 -6.86
N PHE A 106 -1.36 5.62 -7.01
CA PHE A 106 -0.34 5.27 -6.02
C PHE A 106 0.66 6.41 -5.82
N TYR A 107 1.22 6.95 -6.90
CA TYR A 107 2.16 8.05 -6.82
C TYR A 107 1.55 9.31 -6.23
N GLN A 108 0.33 9.69 -6.62
CA GLN A 108 -0.37 10.83 -6.03
C GLN A 108 -0.48 10.68 -4.50
N LYS A 109 -0.88 9.50 -4.02
CA LYS A 109 -0.96 9.24 -2.57
C LYS A 109 0.41 9.21 -1.88
N PHE A 110 1.45 8.83 -2.61
CA PHE A 110 2.81 8.82 -2.12
C PHE A 110 3.46 10.22 -2.12
N THR A 111 3.19 11.10 -3.08
CA THR A 111 3.91 12.39 -3.22
C THR A 111 3.21 13.56 -2.55
N CYS A 112 1.92 13.45 -2.19
CA CYS A 112 1.14 14.50 -1.51
C CYS A 112 1.62 14.88 -0.08
N VAL A 113 2.88 14.61 0.29
CA VAL A 113 3.53 15.13 1.52
C VAL A 113 4.62 16.17 1.23
N GLY A 114 4.85 16.58 -0.03
CA GLY A 114 5.62 17.80 -0.31
C GLY A 114 6.03 18.00 -1.77
N GLY A 115 5.41 18.99 -2.43
CA GLY A 115 5.94 19.71 -3.59
C GLY A 115 6.02 18.96 -4.93
N ASP A 116 5.44 19.58 -5.96
CA ASP A 116 5.26 19.09 -7.35
C ASP A 116 6.53 18.71 -8.14
N ILE A 117 7.72 18.74 -7.53
CA ILE A 117 9.02 18.64 -8.23
C ILE A 117 9.47 17.17 -8.41
N VAL A 118 9.03 16.24 -7.54
CA VAL A 118 9.53 14.86 -7.55
C VAL A 118 8.90 13.99 -8.64
N LEU A 119 7.70 14.34 -9.12
CA LEU A 119 6.95 13.52 -10.08
C LEU A 119 7.64 13.47 -11.45
N ASN A 120 8.16 14.60 -11.94
CA ASN A 120 8.73 14.68 -13.28
C ASN A 120 10.08 13.96 -13.36
N HIS A 121 10.94 14.13 -12.35
CA HIS A 121 12.25 13.47 -12.31
C HIS A 121 12.09 11.94 -12.17
N PHE A 122 11.19 11.47 -11.31
CA PHE A 122 11.04 10.02 -11.05
C PHE A 122 10.32 9.25 -12.17
N LEU A 123 9.33 9.86 -12.85
CA LEU A 123 8.71 9.24 -14.03
C LEU A 123 9.71 9.01 -15.16
N THR A 124 10.77 9.82 -15.26
CA THR A 124 11.89 9.57 -16.18
C THR A 124 12.72 8.37 -15.74
N TYR A 125 13.07 8.24 -14.45
CA TYR A 125 13.85 7.07 -13.96
C TYR A 125 13.05 5.76 -14.00
N ALA A 126 11.77 5.78 -13.62
CA ALA A 126 10.94 4.58 -13.65
C ALA A 126 10.70 4.08 -15.08
N ASN A 127 10.48 4.98 -16.05
CA ASN A 127 10.39 4.59 -17.47
C ASN A 127 11.70 4.04 -18.03
N ILE A 128 12.86 4.52 -17.57
CA ILE A 128 14.16 3.99 -17.99
C ILE A 128 14.35 2.57 -17.45
N GLN A 129 14.02 2.34 -16.17
CA GLN A 129 14.32 1.08 -15.47
C GLN A 129 13.31 -0.05 -15.79
N PHE A 130 12.05 0.27 -16.11
CA PHE A 130 11.06 -0.71 -16.54
C PHE A 130 11.14 -1.08 -18.03
N ASN A 131 11.77 -0.25 -18.88
CA ASN A 131 12.04 -0.60 -20.29
C ASN A 131 13.39 -1.34 -20.48
N SER A 132 14.08 -1.72 -19.39
CA SER A 132 15.31 -2.53 -19.44
C SER A 132 15.12 -4.00 -19.07
N PHE A 133 13.89 -4.48 -18.96
CA PHE A 133 13.55 -5.92 -18.82
C PHE A 133 12.51 -6.33 -19.84
#